data_AF-A0A7D5VIE6-F1
#
_entry.id   AF-A0A7D5VIE6-F1
#
_cell.length_a   1.000
_cell.length_b   1.000
_cell.length_c   1.000
_cell.angle_alpha   90.00
_cell.angle_beta   90.00
_cell.angle_gamma   90.00
#
_symmetry.space_group_name_H-M   'P 1'
#
loop_
_entity.id
_entity.type
_entity.pdbx_description
1 polymer ?
#
loop_
_entity_poly.entity_id
_entity_poly.type
_entity_poly.pdbx_seq_one_letter_code
_entity_poly.pdbx_strand_id
1 'polypeptide(L)'
;MTADFKVIYDDLSTLAKTFHDQAGDYRKLAPDVSPPIVSGGDPALDAAIKEVANLIIALHIGLADHLDDRGDKAAYARDSFHRHDVDIHGVFEDLTEGLD
;
A
#
# COMPACT_ATOMS: atom_id res chain seq x y z
N MET A 1 5.79 15.09 -27.34
CA MET A 1 6.43 15.68 -26.14
C MET A 1 5.39 16.19 -25.13
N THR A 2 4.55 17.19 -25.43
CA THR A 2 3.57 17.71 -24.43
C THR A 2 2.38 16.80 -24.17
N ALA A 3 1.89 16.06 -25.18
CA ALA A 3 0.79 15.12 -25.01
C ALA A 3 1.23 13.87 -24.21
N ASP A 4 2.38 13.30 -24.55
CA ASP A 4 2.92 12.10 -23.88
C ASP A 4 3.26 12.38 -22.41
N PHE A 5 3.81 13.56 -22.12
CA PHE A 5 4.06 14.02 -20.77
C PHE A 5 2.77 14.13 -19.95
N LYS A 6 1.71 14.72 -20.52
CA LYS A 6 0.42 14.82 -19.83
C LYS A 6 -0.15 13.45 -19.50
N VAL A 7 -0.08 12.49 -20.43
CA VAL A 7 -0.56 11.12 -20.21
C VAL A 7 0.18 10.46 -19.04
N ILE A 8 1.52 10.50 -19.04
CA ILE A 8 2.34 9.91 -17.96
C ILE A 8 2.03 10.57 -16.61
N TYR A 9 1.89 11.89 -16.58
CA TYR A 9 1.54 12.62 -15.36
C TYR A 9 0.16 12.22 -14.81
N ASP A 10 -0.84 12.15 -15.68
CA ASP A 10 -2.21 11.77 -15.31
C ASP A 10 -2.27 10.30 -14.85
N ASP A 11 -1.50 9.41 -15.48
CA ASP A 11 -1.38 8.00 -15.09
C ASP A 11 -0.73 7.85 -13.70
N LEU A 12 0.39 8.55 -13.44
CA LEU A 12 1.04 8.53 -12.12
C LEU A 12 0.12 9.11 -11.03
N SER A 13 -0.62 10.18 -11.34
CA SER A 13 -1.60 10.74 -10.40
C SER A 13 -2.74 9.77 -10.12
N THR A 14 -3.20 9.04 -11.12
CA THR A 14 -4.25 8.01 -10.97
C THR A 14 -3.73 6.82 -10.18
N LEU A 15 -2.48 6.40 -10.43
CA LEU A 15 -1.83 5.30 -9.73
C LEU A 15 -1.66 5.61 -8.23
N ALA A 16 -1.12 6.80 -7.90
CA ALA A 16 -0.97 7.25 -6.52
C ALA A 16 -2.30 7.25 -5.78
N LYS A 17 -3.32 7.89 -6.37
CA LYS A 17 -4.67 7.92 -5.81
C LYS A 17 -5.23 6.51 -5.59
N THR A 18 -5.09 5.64 -6.58
CA THR A 18 -5.62 4.27 -6.51
C THR A 18 -4.99 3.49 -5.36
N PHE A 19 -3.67 3.62 -5.17
CA PHE A 19 -2.97 2.96 -4.06
C PHE A 19 -3.44 3.46 -2.69
N HIS A 20 -3.59 4.78 -2.50
CA HIS A 20 -4.10 5.32 -1.25
C HIS A 20 -5.57 4.94 -0.99
N ASP A 21 -6.42 5.01 -2.02
CA ASP A 21 -7.83 4.61 -1.92
C ASP A 21 -7.93 3.12 -1.53
N GLN A 22 -7.15 2.25 -2.19
CA GLN A 22 -7.11 0.83 -1.87
C GLN A 22 -6.48 0.54 -0.49
N ALA A 23 -5.46 1.27 -0.06
CA ALA A 23 -4.92 1.16 1.30
C ALA A 23 -6.01 1.50 2.34
N GLY A 24 -6.75 2.59 2.11
CA GLY A 24 -7.88 2.99 2.94
C GLY A 24 -9.02 1.97 2.94
N ASP A 25 -9.41 1.45 1.78
CA ASP A 25 -10.44 0.43 1.65
C ASP A 25 -10.03 -0.89 2.29
N TYR A 26 -8.77 -1.28 2.14
CA TYR A 26 -8.24 -2.48 2.79
C TYR A 26 -8.29 -2.33 4.32
N ARG A 27 -7.85 -1.19 4.89
CA ARG A 27 -7.95 -0.93 6.34
C ARG A 27 -9.37 -1.02 6.88
N LYS A 28 -10.39 -0.70 6.08
CA LYS A 28 -11.81 -0.83 6.49
C LYS A 28 -12.25 -2.27 6.70
N LEU A 29 -11.55 -3.25 6.14
CA LEU A 29 -11.81 -4.68 6.35
C LEU A 29 -11.29 -5.18 7.71
N ALA A 30 -10.59 -4.34 8.49
CA ALA A 30 -10.06 -4.72 9.80
C ALA A 30 -11.09 -5.45 10.70
N PRO A 31 -12.36 -5.02 10.83
CA PRO A 31 -13.35 -5.73 11.65
C PRO A 31 -13.66 -7.15 11.16
N ASP A 32 -13.58 -7.39 9.85
CA ASP A 32 -13.88 -8.69 9.23
C ASP A 32 -12.72 -9.69 9.40
N VAL A 33 -11.48 -9.19 9.46
CA VAL A 33 -10.26 -10.01 9.63
C VAL A 33 -9.78 -10.12 11.07
N SER A 34 -10.38 -9.37 12.00
CA SER A 34 -10.09 -9.40 13.43
C SER A 34 -11.33 -9.72 14.28
N PRO A 35 -12.07 -10.80 13.97
CA PRO A 35 -13.23 -11.15 14.77
C PRO A 35 -12.82 -11.49 16.20
N PRO A 36 -13.71 -11.27 17.19
CA PRO A 36 -13.47 -11.69 18.57
C PRO A 36 -13.12 -13.17 18.65
N ILE A 37 -12.02 -13.47 19.32
CA ILE A 37 -11.60 -14.85 19.56
C ILE A 37 -12.48 -15.44 20.67
N VAL A 38 -13.16 -16.53 20.35
CA VAL A 38 -13.98 -17.29 21.29
C VAL A 38 -13.16 -18.45 21.85
N SER A 39 -13.26 -18.67 23.16
CA SER A 39 -12.59 -19.81 23.81
C SER A 39 -13.25 -21.12 23.40
N GLY A 40 -12.43 -22.11 23.04
CA GLY A 40 -12.85 -23.49 22.78
C GLY A 40 -12.87 -24.37 24.03
N GLY A 41 -12.41 -23.87 25.18
CA GLY A 41 -12.30 -24.61 26.45
C GLY A 41 -10.96 -25.30 26.68
N ASP A 42 -10.02 -25.24 25.72
CA ASP A 42 -8.64 -25.71 25.89
C ASP A 42 -7.67 -24.51 25.89
N PRO A 43 -6.96 -24.22 26.99
CA PRO A 43 -6.09 -23.05 27.09
C PRO A 43 -4.91 -23.03 26.11
N ALA A 44 -4.37 -24.19 25.74
CA ALA A 44 -3.23 -24.27 24.82
C ALA A 44 -3.69 -24.01 23.38
N LEU A 45 -4.85 -24.57 23.01
CA LEU A 45 -5.48 -24.30 21.72
C LEU A 45 -5.89 -22.83 21.60
N ASP A 46 -6.51 -22.26 22.63
CA ASP A 46 -6.92 -20.85 22.66
C ASP A 46 -5.72 -19.91 22.48
N ALA A 47 -4.57 -20.23 23.10
CA ALA A 47 -3.34 -19.47 22.92
C ALA A 47 -2.82 -19.55 21.48
N ALA A 48 -2.82 -20.73 20.86
CA ALA A 48 -2.39 -20.89 19.47
C ALA A 48 -3.30 -20.13 18.49
N ILE A 49 -4.62 -20.18 18.70
CA ILE A 49 -5.60 -19.41 17.90
C ILE A 49 -5.32 -17.91 18.03
N LYS A 50 -5.02 -17.43 19.24
CA LYS A 50 -4.69 -16.03 19.49
C LYS A 50 -3.44 -15.57 18.74
N GLU A 51 -2.38 -16.36 18.73
CA GLU A 51 -1.16 -16.01 17.99
C GLU A 51 -1.39 -15.95 16.48
N VAL A 52 -2.15 -16.89 15.91
CA VAL A 52 -2.49 -16.87 14.47
C VAL A 52 -3.36 -15.65 14.15
N ALA A 53 -4.34 -15.33 14.99
CA ALA A 53 -5.17 -14.13 14.81
C ALA A 53 -4.33 -12.84 14.84
N ASN A 54 -3.40 -12.72 15.80
CA ASN A 54 -2.48 -11.59 15.87
C ASN A 54 -1.61 -11.48 14.60
N LEU A 55 -1.13 -12.60 14.07
CA LEU A 55 -0.37 -12.62 12.82
C LEU A 55 -1.22 -12.14 11.64
N ILE A 56 -2.47 -12.59 11.51
CA ILE A 56 -3.39 -12.13 10.45
C ILE A 56 -3.60 -10.62 10.54
N ILE A 57 -3.82 -10.09 11.75
CA ILE A 57 -3.98 -8.65 12.00
C ILE A 57 -2.72 -7.89 11.57
N ALA A 58 -1.54 -8.37 11.96
CA ALA A 58 -0.27 -7.74 11.60
C ALA A 58 -0.03 -7.73 10.09
N LEU A 59 -0.31 -8.84 9.40
CA LEU A 59 -0.20 -8.94 7.94
C LEU A 59 -1.19 -8.02 7.23
N HIS A 60 -2.42 -7.90 7.76
CA HIS A 60 -3.42 -6.99 7.22
C HIS A 60 -2.97 -5.53 7.28
N ILE A 61 -2.47 -5.09 8.44
CA ILE A 61 -1.91 -3.74 8.62
C ILE A 61 -0.71 -3.54 7.70
N GLY A 62 0.24 -4.48 7.69
CA GLY A 62 1.45 -4.37 6.87
C GLY A 62 1.16 -4.28 5.37
N LEU A 63 0.14 -4.99 4.87
CA LEU A 63 -0.26 -4.87 3.47
C LEU A 63 -0.91 -3.52 3.16
N ALA A 64 -1.75 -3.00 4.07
CA ALA A 64 -2.30 -1.65 3.91
C ALA A 64 -1.20 -0.59 3.85
N ASP A 65 -0.22 -0.67 4.76
CA ASP A 65 0.89 0.29 4.82
C ASP A 65 1.76 0.20 3.56
N HIS A 66 2.01 -1.00 3.06
CA HIS A 66 2.75 -1.19 1.82
C HIS A 66 1.98 -0.71 0.56
N LEU A 67 0.65 -0.76 0.56
CA LEU A 67 -0.15 -0.11 -0.49
C LEU A 67 -0.02 1.42 -0.41
N ASP A 68 -0.04 1.98 0.79
CA ASP A 68 0.12 3.43 1.02
C ASP A 68 1.50 3.93 0.56
N ASP A 69 2.57 3.21 0.93
CA ASP A 69 3.95 3.51 0.52
C ASP A 69 4.12 3.51 -1.00
N ARG A 70 3.43 2.62 -1.71
CA ARG A 70 3.39 2.64 -3.18
C ARG A 70 2.65 3.85 -3.74
N GLY A 71 1.62 4.32 -3.04
CA GLY A 71 0.94 5.59 -3.35
C GLY A 71 1.90 6.77 -3.23
N ASP A 72 2.65 6.84 -2.14
CA ASP A 72 3.65 7.88 -1.89
C ASP A 72 4.76 7.87 -2.95
N LYS A 73 5.27 6.69 -3.33
CA LYS A 73 6.25 6.53 -4.41
C LYS A 73 5.72 7.01 -5.77
N ALA A 74 4.48 6.66 -6.11
CA ALA A 74 3.86 7.14 -7.34
C ALA A 74 3.64 8.66 -7.34
N ALA A 75 3.27 9.24 -6.19
CA ALA A 75 3.14 10.69 -6.03
C ALA A 75 4.50 11.39 -6.15
N TYR A 76 5.55 10.81 -5.56
CA TYR A 76 6.91 11.31 -5.69
C TYR A 76 7.39 11.29 -7.14
N ALA A 77 7.25 10.16 -7.84
CA ALA A 77 7.61 10.02 -9.24
C ALA A 77 6.85 11.02 -10.12
N ARG A 78 5.55 11.25 -9.85
CA ARG A 78 4.74 12.29 -10.53
C ARG A 78 5.34 13.68 -10.33
N ASP A 79 5.66 14.03 -9.09
CA ASP A 79 6.16 15.37 -8.74
C ASP A 79 7.58 15.59 -9.29
N SER A 80 8.40 14.55 -9.34
CA SER A 80 9.73 14.55 -9.95
C SER A 80 9.66 14.72 -11.47
N PHE A 81 8.79 13.94 -12.13
CA PHE A 81 8.52 14.07 -13.56
C PHE A 81 7.98 15.46 -13.93
N HIS A 82 7.12 16.03 -13.09
CA HIS A 82 6.58 17.39 -13.29
C HIS A 82 7.65 18.48 -13.19
N ARG A 83 8.62 18.32 -12.29
CA ARG A 83 9.69 19.30 -12.03
C ARG A 83 10.83 19.25 -13.06
N HIS A 84 10.78 18.37 -14.06
CA HIS A 84 11.82 18.14 -15.07
C HIS A 84 13.12 17.48 -14.55
N ASP A 85 13.15 16.95 -13.33
CA ASP A 85 14.38 16.37 -12.74
C ASP A 85 14.65 14.92 -13.18
N VAL A 86 13.71 14.24 -13.86
CA VAL A 86 13.86 12.83 -14.24
C VAL A 86 13.25 12.51 -15.60
N ASP A 87 13.94 11.68 -16.39
CA ASP A 87 13.41 11.08 -17.61
C ASP A 87 12.60 9.80 -17.30
N ILE A 88 12.08 9.11 -18.32
CA ILE A 88 11.26 7.90 -18.15
C ILE A 88 11.99 6.80 -17.37
N HIS A 89 13.32 6.71 -17.46
CA HIS A 89 14.09 5.70 -16.77
C HIS A 89 14.11 5.95 -15.27
N GLY A 90 14.34 7.20 -14.83
CA GLY A 90 14.32 7.47 -13.40
C GLY A 90 12.90 7.50 -12.79
N VAL A 91 11.84 7.74 -13.59
CA VAL A 91 10.46 7.44 -13.14
C VAL A 91 10.28 5.96 -12.82
N PHE A 92 10.89 5.07 -13.60
CA PHE A 92 10.84 3.64 -13.31
C PHE A 92 11.61 3.29 -12.03
N GLU A 93 12.81 3.83 -11.84
CA GLU A 93 13.61 3.61 -10.63
C GLU A 93 12.89 4.10 -9.36
N ASP A 94 12.31 5.31 -9.40
CA ASP A 94 11.53 5.87 -8.29
C ASP A 94 10.34 4.96 -7.89
N LEU A 95 9.73 4.28 -8.86
CA LEU A 95 8.63 3.35 -8.64
C LEU A 95 9.08 1.98 -8.11
N THR A 96 10.28 1.52 -8.46
CA THR A 96 10.73 0.14 -8.17
C THR A 96 11.72 0.03 -7.03
N GLU A 97 12.61 1.00 -6.86
CA GLU A 97 13.74 0.92 -5.93
C GLU A 97 13.53 1.75 -4.66
N GLY A 98 12.68 2.78 -4.71
CA GLY A 98 12.37 3.65 -3.57
C GLY A 98 13.47 4.66 -3.26
N LEU A 99 13.08 5.78 -2.64
CA LEU A 99 14.02 6.80 -2.19
C LEU A 99 14.89 6.24 -1.06
N ASP A 100 16.18 6.05 -1.32
CA ASP A 100 17.21 5.89 -0.28
C ASP A 100 17.26 7.10 0.66
#